data_AF-A0A8C4V878-F1
#
_entry.id   AF-A0A8C4V878-F1
#
_cell.length_a   1.000
_cell.length_b   1.000
_cell.length_c   1.000
_cell.angle_alpha   90.00
_cell.angle_beta   90.00
_cell.angle_gamma   90.00
#
_symmetry.space_group_name_H-M   'P 1'
#
loop_
_entity.id
_entity.type
_entity.pdbx_description
1 polymer ?
#
loop_
_entity_poly.entity_id
_entity_poly.type
_entity_poly.pdbx_seq_one_letter_code
_entity_poly.pdbx_strand_id
1 'polypeptide(L)'
;MDDIFTQCREGNAVAVRLWLDNTENDLNQGDDHGFSPLHWACREGRSNVVDMLIMRGARINVMNRGDDTPLHLAASHGHRDIVQKLIQFKADINAVNEHGNTPLHYACFWGHDQVAESVLRSWARALPRSPTRIPSGRAQLARVPLWKGRWQGNDIVIKMLKIRDWTTRKSRDFNEEYPKLRIFSHPNVLPVLGACQSPPAPHPIVISHWMPYGSLYNVLHEGTNFVVDQMQAVKFAFDIARGMAFLHTLEPLIPRHHLNSRSIMIDEDMTARLSMADVKFSFQCPGRMYAPAWVAPEALQKKPEEINRRSADMWSFAVLLWELVTREVPFADLSNMEIGMKVALEGLRPTIPPGISPHICKLMKICMNEDPAKRPKFDMIVPILEKMQEK
;
A
#
# COMPACT_ATOMS: atom_id res chain seq x y z
N MET A 1 -0.37 -2.10 -55.66
CA MET A 1 0.01 -1.06 -54.69
C MET A 1 -0.23 -1.70 -53.35
N ASP A 2 0.84 -1.95 -52.59
CA ASP A 2 0.72 -2.67 -51.32
C ASP A 2 -0.22 -1.92 -50.38
N ASP A 3 -0.99 -2.69 -49.62
CA ASP A 3 -1.99 -2.15 -48.70
C ASP A 3 -1.36 -1.19 -47.67
N ILE A 4 -2.13 -0.20 -47.22
CA ILE A 4 -1.66 0.83 -46.26
C ILE A 4 -1.12 0.19 -44.99
N PHE A 5 -1.71 -0.93 -44.54
CA PHE A 5 -1.26 -1.67 -43.37
C PHE A 5 0.16 -2.21 -43.54
N THR A 6 0.50 -2.74 -44.73
CA THR A 6 1.87 -3.19 -45.04
C THR A 6 2.85 -2.03 -44.99
N GLN A 7 2.48 -0.89 -45.58
CA GLN A 7 3.32 0.31 -45.55
C GLN A 7 3.53 0.86 -44.13
N CYS A 8 2.50 0.78 -43.27
CA CYS A 8 2.60 1.11 -41.84
C CYS A 8 3.47 0.13 -41.05
N ARG A 9 3.46 -1.16 -41.38
CA ARG A 9 4.31 -2.17 -40.75
C ARG A 9 5.79 -2.03 -41.13
N GLU A 10 6.04 -1.76 -42.40
CA GLU A 10 7.39 -1.56 -42.93
C GLU A 10 7.98 -0.19 -42.54
N GLY A 11 7.12 0.77 -42.21
CA GLY A 11 7.53 2.11 -41.82
C GLY A 11 7.82 3.03 -43.00
N ASN A 12 7.24 2.74 -44.18
CA ASN A 12 7.43 3.55 -45.39
C ASN A 12 6.66 4.88 -45.29
N ALA A 13 7.33 5.87 -44.69
CA ALA A 13 6.74 7.17 -44.41
C ALA A 13 6.27 7.92 -45.67
N VAL A 14 6.91 7.69 -46.82
CA VAL A 14 6.56 8.36 -48.08
C VAL A 14 5.25 7.81 -48.63
N ALA A 15 5.10 6.48 -48.65
CA ALA A 15 3.87 5.83 -49.10
C ALA A 15 2.69 6.15 -48.16
N VAL A 16 2.90 6.11 -46.84
CA VAL A 16 1.87 6.49 -45.86
C VAL A 16 1.46 7.96 -46.04
N ARG A 17 2.41 8.87 -46.28
CA ARG A 17 2.08 10.29 -46.53
C ARG A 17 1.24 10.46 -47.79
N LEU A 18 1.64 9.84 -48.90
CA LEU A 18 0.90 9.93 -50.16
C LEU A 18 -0.52 9.39 -50.02
N TRP A 19 -0.70 8.31 -49.24
CA TRP A 19 -2.00 7.76 -48.93
C TRP A 19 -2.85 8.70 -48.06
N LEU A 20 -2.26 9.37 -47.07
CA LEU A 20 -2.94 10.34 -46.21
C LEU A 20 -3.31 11.65 -46.91
N ASP A 21 -2.66 11.99 -48.02
CA ASP A 21 -2.99 13.18 -48.81
C ASP A 21 -4.25 12.99 -49.69
N ASN A 22 -4.69 11.74 -49.90
CA ASN A 22 -5.96 11.46 -50.55
C ASN A 22 -7.12 11.52 -49.52
N THR A 23 -8.03 12.48 -49.70
CA THR A 23 -9.16 12.72 -48.79
C THR A 23 -10.25 11.65 -48.81
N GLU A 24 -10.22 10.73 -49.77
CA GLU A 24 -11.16 9.60 -49.84
C GLU A 24 -10.78 8.45 -48.88
N ASN A 25 -9.57 8.47 -48.33
CA ASN A 25 -9.07 7.40 -47.47
C ASN A 25 -9.47 7.61 -46.00
N ASP A 26 -10.08 6.60 -45.39
CA ASP A 26 -10.36 6.60 -43.95
C ASP A 26 -9.17 6.01 -43.15
N LEU A 27 -8.41 6.91 -42.52
CA LEU A 27 -7.28 6.58 -41.65
C LEU A 27 -7.64 5.83 -40.35
N ASN A 28 -8.93 5.66 -40.05
CA ASN A 28 -9.41 4.86 -38.92
C ASN A 28 -10.00 3.51 -39.35
N GLN A 29 -10.14 3.25 -40.65
CA GLN A 29 -10.61 1.98 -41.15
C GLN A 29 -9.60 0.88 -40.79
N GLY A 30 -10.09 -0.16 -40.12
CA GLY A 30 -9.29 -1.33 -39.76
C GLY A 30 -9.25 -2.39 -40.86
N ASP A 31 -8.25 -3.26 -40.78
CA ASP A 31 -8.19 -4.50 -41.57
C ASP A 31 -9.26 -5.52 -41.14
N ASP A 32 -9.20 -6.74 -41.70
CA ASP A 32 -10.14 -7.83 -41.40
C ASP A 32 -10.18 -8.24 -39.91
N HIS A 33 -9.19 -7.83 -39.11
CA HIS A 33 -9.12 -8.07 -37.67
C HIS A 33 -9.41 -6.81 -36.84
N GLY A 34 -9.80 -5.70 -37.50
CA GLY A 34 -10.08 -4.41 -36.87
C GLY A 34 -8.83 -3.61 -36.51
N PHE A 35 -7.63 -3.99 -37.00
CA PHE A 35 -6.42 -3.23 -36.74
C PHE A 35 -6.36 -2.03 -37.69
N SER A 36 -6.46 -0.84 -37.11
CA SER A 36 -6.20 0.42 -37.83
C SER A 36 -4.72 0.59 -38.21
N PRO A 37 -4.40 1.52 -39.14
CA PRO A 37 -3.00 1.85 -39.48
C PRO A 37 -2.17 2.25 -38.27
N LEU A 38 -2.79 2.91 -37.27
CA LEU A 38 -2.14 3.31 -36.02
C LEU A 38 -1.77 2.10 -35.15
N HIS A 39 -2.60 1.05 -35.11
CA HIS A 39 -2.26 -0.18 -34.39
C HIS A 39 -1.00 -0.82 -34.94
N TRP A 40 -0.91 -0.97 -36.26
CA TRP A 40 0.24 -1.58 -36.92
C TRP A 40 1.52 -0.76 -36.73
N ALA A 41 1.42 0.57 -36.85
CA ALA A 41 2.56 1.45 -36.61
C ALA A 41 3.04 1.38 -35.14
N CYS A 42 2.12 1.29 -34.18
CA CYS A 42 2.43 1.15 -32.75
C CYS A 42 3.01 -0.22 -32.39
N ARG A 43 2.51 -1.31 -33.01
CA ARG A 43 3.00 -2.67 -32.81
C ARG A 43 4.43 -2.85 -33.31
N GLU A 44 4.74 -2.31 -34.49
CA GLU A 44 6.04 -2.47 -35.16
C GLU A 44 7.08 -1.40 -34.78
N GLY A 45 6.76 -0.50 -33.85
CA GLY A 45 7.74 0.50 -33.38
C GLY A 45 8.02 1.63 -34.38
N ARG A 46 7.09 1.93 -35.30
CA ARG A 46 7.31 2.91 -36.38
C ARG A 46 6.98 4.34 -35.94
N SER A 47 7.82 4.90 -35.07
CA SER A 47 7.59 6.21 -34.44
C SER A 47 7.30 7.37 -35.41
N ASN A 48 7.97 7.40 -36.57
CA ASN A 48 7.73 8.43 -37.60
C ASN A 48 6.34 8.30 -38.25
N VAL A 49 5.85 7.08 -38.44
CA VAL A 49 4.53 6.79 -38.99
C VAL A 49 3.45 7.10 -37.96
N VAL A 50 3.69 6.74 -36.69
CA VAL A 50 2.81 7.10 -35.56
C VAL A 50 2.62 8.62 -35.49
N ASP A 51 3.71 9.39 -35.58
CA ASP A 51 3.62 10.86 -35.55
C ASP A 51 2.74 11.41 -36.68
N MET A 52 2.97 10.95 -37.92
CA MET A 52 2.17 11.39 -39.06
C MET A 52 0.69 11.03 -38.93
N LEU A 53 0.37 9.81 -38.48
CA LEU A 53 -1.00 9.36 -38.29
C LEU A 53 -1.72 10.17 -37.21
N ILE A 54 -1.07 10.41 -36.06
CA ILE A 54 -1.64 11.23 -34.99
C ILE A 54 -1.84 12.68 -35.45
N MET A 55 -0.85 13.28 -36.14
CA MET A 55 -0.95 14.65 -36.65
C MET A 55 -2.06 14.82 -37.70
N ARG A 56 -2.39 13.77 -38.46
CA ARG A 56 -3.50 13.76 -39.42
C ARG A 56 -4.85 13.37 -38.81
N GLY A 57 -4.93 13.19 -37.49
CA GLY A 57 -6.19 13.00 -36.77
C GLY A 57 -6.62 11.55 -36.55
N ALA A 58 -5.67 10.59 -36.55
CA ALA A 58 -5.97 9.22 -36.16
C ALA A 58 -6.57 9.11 -34.76
N ARG A 59 -7.61 8.29 -34.61
CA ARG A 59 -8.24 8.01 -33.33
C ARG A 59 -7.27 7.22 -32.45
N ILE A 60 -6.82 7.86 -31.38
CA ILE A 60 -5.78 7.34 -30.48
C ILE A 60 -6.29 6.14 -29.67
N ASN A 61 -7.56 6.15 -29.29
CA ASN A 61 -8.23 5.11 -28.50
C ASN A 61 -9.11 4.21 -29.38
N VAL A 62 -8.74 4.03 -30.67
CA VAL A 62 -9.40 3.04 -31.52
C VAL A 62 -9.15 1.64 -30.95
N MET A 63 -10.15 0.77 -31.04
CA MET A 63 -10.10 -0.60 -30.53
C MET A 63 -10.17 -1.56 -31.71
N ASN A 64 -9.36 -2.62 -31.68
CA ASN A 64 -9.49 -3.74 -32.62
C ASN A 64 -10.58 -4.73 -32.13
N ARG A 65 -10.72 -5.89 -32.79
CA ARG A 65 -11.74 -6.89 -32.40
C ARG A 65 -11.57 -7.51 -31.00
N GLY A 66 -10.37 -7.41 -30.40
CA GLY A 66 -10.11 -7.87 -29.03
C GLY A 66 -10.16 -6.74 -27.99
N ASP A 67 -10.68 -5.57 -28.37
CA ASP A 67 -10.68 -4.33 -27.59
C ASP A 67 -9.27 -3.82 -27.20
N ASP A 68 -8.22 -4.28 -27.90
CA ASP A 68 -6.88 -3.74 -27.73
C ASP A 68 -6.80 -2.37 -28.42
N THR A 69 -6.20 -1.41 -27.73
CA THR A 69 -5.88 -0.08 -28.28
C THR A 69 -4.45 -0.02 -28.82
N PRO A 70 -4.07 0.98 -29.63
CA PRO A 70 -2.68 1.17 -30.06
C PRO A 70 -1.69 1.24 -28.89
N LEU A 71 -2.15 1.72 -27.72
CA LEU A 71 -1.35 1.76 -26.50
C LEU A 71 -1.07 0.37 -25.93
N HIS A 72 -2.02 -0.57 -26.01
CA HIS A 72 -1.80 -1.97 -25.62
C HIS A 72 -0.68 -2.60 -26.46
N LEU A 73 -0.73 -2.42 -27.79
CA LEU A 73 0.24 -3.01 -28.72
C LEU A 73 1.63 -2.38 -28.58
N ALA A 74 1.71 -1.06 -28.40
CA ALA A 74 2.98 -0.39 -28.12
C ALA A 74 3.58 -0.86 -26.79
N ALA A 75 2.72 -1.10 -25.78
CA ALA A 75 3.15 -1.55 -24.48
C ALA A 75 3.61 -3.03 -24.47
N SER A 76 2.91 -3.90 -25.20
CA SER A 76 3.25 -5.32 -25.30
C SER A 76 4.54 -5.60 -26.08
N HIS A 77 4.98 -4.68 -26.94
CA HIS A 77 6.20 -4.81 -27.74
C HIS A 77 7.36 -3.92 -27.24
N GLY A 78 7.17 -3.22 -26.11
CA GLY A 78 8.26 -2.50 -25.45
C GLY A 78 8.61 -1.14 -26.04
N HIS A 79 7.79 -0.58 -26.92
CA HIS A 79 8.06 0.68 -27.64
C HIS A 79 7.80 1.91 -26.77
N ARG A 80 8.72 2.17 -25.84
CA ARG A 80 8.59 3.22 -24.80
C ARG A 80 8.35 4.62 -25.37
N ASP A 81 9.03 4.99 -26.44
CA ASP A 81 8.92 6.30 -27.09
C ASP A 81 7.51 6.51 -27.67
N ILE A 82 6.96 5.49 -28.31
CA ILE A 82 5.59 5.48 -28.83
C ILE A 82 4.57 5.56 -27.69
N VAL A 83 4.78 4.79 -26.62
CA VAL A 83 3.93 4.82 -25.43
C VAL A 83 3.88 6.24 -24.85
N GLN A 84 5.03 6.90 -24.68
CA GLN A 84 5.10 8.27 -24.19
C GLN A 84 4.36 9.26 -25.10
N LYS A 85 4.49 9.10 -26.43
CA LYS A 85 3.78 9.94 -27.40
C LYS A 85 2.27 9.74 -27.33
N LEU A 86 1.79 8.51 -27.34
CA LEU A 86 0.35 8.20 -27.22
C LEU A 86 -0.24 8.83 -25.94
N ILE A 87 0.46 8.70 -24.82
CA ILE A 87 0.08 9.33 -23.54
C ILE A 87 0.04 10.86 -23.65
N GLN A 88 1.05 11.48 -24.29
CA GLN A 88 1.10 12.92 -24.49
C GLN A 88 -0.11 13.43 -25.30
N PHE A 89 -0.58 12.64 -26.26
CA PHE A 89 -1.78 12.92 -27.04
C PHE A 89 -3.09 12.42 -26.38
N LYS A 90 -3.08 12.17 -25.06
CA LYS A 90 -4.25 11.78 -24.25
C LYS A 90 -4.83 10.40 -24.60
N ALA A 91 -3.99 9.43 -24.94
CA ALA A 91 -4.40 8.03 -24.96
C ALA A 91 -4.95 7.61 -23.58
N ASP A 92 -5.99 6.77 -23.58
CA ASP A 92 -6.54 6.22 -22.35
C ASP A 92 -5.62 5.13 -21.81
N ILE A 93 -4.92 5.47 -20.72
CA ILE A 93 -3.96 4.58 -20.04
C ILE A 93 -4.69 3.43 -19.32
N ASN A 94 -5.99 3.60 -19.06
CA ASN A 94 -6.85 2.65 -18.35
C ASN A 94 -7.77 1.85 -19.26
N ALA A 95 -7.60 1.97 -20.58
CA ALA A 95 -8.34 1.14 -21.51
C ALA A 95 -8.17 -0.33 -21.11
N VAL A 96 -9.28 -1.05 -21.03
CA VAL A 96 -9.33 -2.48 -20.75
C VAL A 96 -9.75 -3.19 -22.02
N ASN A 97 -9.04 -4.26 -22.34
CA ASN A 97 -9.40 -5.11 -23.47
C ASN A 97 -10.42 -6.20 -23.08
N GLU A 98 -10.77 -7.09 -24.01
CA GLU A 98 -11.79 -8.14 -23.79
C GLU A 98 -11.43 -9.11 -22.64
N HIS A 99 -10.16 -9.21 -22.30
CA HIS A 99 -9.63 -10.02 -21.21
C HIS A 99 -9.50 -9.26 -19.88
N GLY A 100 -9.92 -7.99 -19.83
CA GLY A 100 -9.77 -7.11 -18.66
C GLY A 100 -8.34 -6.64 -18.41
N ASN A 101 -7.43 -6.82 -19.38
CA ASN A 101 -6.05 -6.39 -19.27
C ASN A 101 -5.92 -4.93 -19.70
N THR A 102 -5.04 -4.18 -19.03
CA THR A 102 -4.66 -2.81 -19.40
C THR A 102 -3.31 -2.81 -20.12
N PRO A 103 -2.89 -1.70 -20.77
CA PRO A 103 -1.57 -1.63 -21.38
C PRO A 103 -0.43 -1.91 -20.39
N LEU A 104 -0.62 -1.57 -19.10
CA LEU A 104 0.34 -1.90 -18.04
C LEU A 104 0.44 -3.42 -17.82
N HIS A 105 -0.68 -4.16 -17.86
CA HIS A 105 -0.67 -5.62 -17.74
C HIS A 105 0.16 -6.24 -18.86
N TYR A 106 0.03 -5.76 -20.10
CA TYR A 106 0.85 -6.22 -21.22
C TYR A 106 2.33 -5.90 -21.04
N ALA A 107 2.67 -4.66 -20.64
CA ALA A 107 4.06 -4.28 -20.39
C ALA A 107 4.71 -5.16 -19.30
N CYS A 108 3.97 -5.47 -18.23
CA CYS A 108 4.45 -6.35 -17.16
C CYS A 108 4.54 -7.82 -17.58
N PHE A 109 3.55 -8.32 -18.34
CA PHE A 109 3.52 -9.71 -18.80
C PHE A 109 4.71 -10.05 -19.71
N TRP A 110 5.05 -9.13 -20.62
CA TRP A 110 6.18 -9.28 -21.55
C TRP A 110 7.52 -8.79 -20.99
N GLY A 111 7.58 -8.36 -19.72
CA GLY A 111 8.83 -7.98 -19.04
C GLY A 111 9.43 -6.64 -19.49
N HIS A 112 8.61 -5.72 -20.01
CA HIS A 112 9.04 -4.41 -20.49
C HIS A 112 9.05 -3.35 -19.36
N ASP A 113 10.02 -3.47 -18.45
CA ASP A 113 10.12 -2.65 -17.23
C ASP A 113 10.11 -1.13 -17.49
N GLN A 114 10.83 -0.67 -18.53
CA GLN A 114 10.91 0.75 -18.86
C GLN A 114 9.58 1.33 -19.36
N VAL A 115 8.75 0.49 -19.99
CA VAL A 115 7.41 0.86 -20.43
C VAL A 115 6.45 0.84 -19.25
N ALA A 116 6.51 -0.18 -18.40
CA ALA A 116 5.71 -0.23 -17.19
C ALA A 116 5.99 1.00 -16.31
N GLU A 117 7.26 1.40 -16.16
CA GLU A 117 7.63 2.61 -15.43
C GLU A 117 7.10 3.89 -16.08
N SER A 118 7.15 4.02 -17.42
CA SER A 118 6.67 5.21 -18.12
C SER A 118 5.16 5.37 -18.00
N VAL A 119 4.42 4.26 -18.15
CA VAL A 119 2.98 4.18 -17.95
C VAL A 119 2.62 4.56 -16.52
N LEU A 120 3.27 3.96 -15.51
CA LEU A 120 3.04 4.29 -14.09
C LEU A 120 3.33 5.75 -13.74
N ARG A 121 4.43 6.32 -14.27
CA ARG A 121 4.76 7.75 -14.07
C ARG A 121 3.70 8.66 -14.67
N SER A 122 3.17 8.32 -15.84
CA SER A 122 2.11 9.10 -16.47
C SER A 122 0.77 8.98 -15.74
N TRP A 123 0.47 7.79 -15.23
CA TRP A 123 -0.67 7.51 -14.37
C TRP A 123 -0.65 8.40 -13.12
N ALA A 124 0.52 8.52 -12.48
CA ALA A 124 0.73 9.40 -11.34
C ALA A 124 0.56 10.90 -11.66
N ARG A 125 0.65 11.29 -12.94
CA ARG A 125 0.50 12.68 -13.41
C ARG A 125 -0.92 13.01 -13.88
N ALA A 126 -1.68 12.00 -14.34
CA ALA A 126 -3.03 12.14 -14.89
C ALA A 126 -4.15 12.14 -13.82
N LEU A 127 -3.86 11.71 -12.59
CA LEU A 127 -4.77 11.94 -11.47
C LEU A 127 -4.93 13.45 -11.26
N PRO A 128 -6.16 13.98 -11.09
CA PRO A 128 -6.31 15.33 -10.60
C PRO A 128 -5.49 15.45 -9.33
N ARG A 129 -4.66 16.50 -9.22
CA ARG A 129 -4.07 16.89 -7.95
C ARG A 129 -5.19 17.36 -7.02
N SER A 130 -6.08 16.46 -6.61
CA SER A 130 -6.55 16.48 -5.23
C SER A 130 -5.36 15.98 -4.44
N PRO A 131 -4.62 16.84 -3.73
CA PRO A 131 -3.75 16.34 -2.70
C PRO A 131 -4.70 15.84 -1.60
N THR A 132 -5.24 14.63 -1.74
CA THR A 132 -5.32 13.76 -0.57
C THR A 132 -3.89 13.28 -0.32
N ARG A 133 -3.06 14.27 0.02
CA ARG A 133 -2.14 14.20 1.13
C ARG A 133 -2.96 13.56 2.23
N ILE A 134 -2.89 12.22 2.33
CA ILE A 134 -3.07 11.53 3.60
C ILE A 134 -2.22 12.39 4.53
N PRO A 135 -2.77 13.02 5.57
CA PRO A 135 -2.03 14.01 6.32
C PRO A 135 -0.94 13.36 7.17
N SER A 136 -0.25 12.30 6.69
CA SER A 136 0.79 11.57 7.39
C SER A 136 1.68 12.55 8.12
N GLY A 137 1.38 12.69 9.40
CA GLY A 137 1.93 13.68 10.29
C GLY A 137 3.42 13.52 10.21
N ARG A 138 4.12 14.66 10.10
CA ARG A 138 5.57 14.80 10.05
C ARG A 138 6.25 13.80 11.01
N ALA A 139 6.54 12.62 10.49
CA ALA A 139 7.36 11.62 11.13
C ALA A 139 7.98 10.83 9.99
N GLN A 140 9.30 10.91 9.95
CA GLN A 140 10.20 10.48 8.89
C GLN A 140 10.24 8.94 8.82
N LEU A 141 9.11 8.31 8.49
CA LEU A 141 9.07 6.92 8.06
C LEU A 141 9.69 6.87 6.66
N ALA A 142 10.67 6.00 6.44
CA ALA A 142 11.19 5.70 5.12
C ALA A 142 9.99 5.45 4.18
N ARG A 143 9.72 6.40 3.28
CA ARG A 143 8.55 6.45 2.39
C ARG A 143 8.50 5.18 1.53
N VAL A 144 7.83 4.15 2.03
CA VAL A 144 7.38 3.03 1.21
C VAL A 144 6.18 3.58 0.44
N PRO A 145 6.27 3.72 -0.90
CA PRO A 145 5.14 4.23 -1.66
C PRO A 145 3.97 3.25 -1.52
N LEU A 146 2.85 3.79 -1.03
CA LEU A 146 1.57 3.11 -0.92
C LEU A 146 0.72 3.53 -2.11
N TRP A 147 0.22 2.56 -2.87
CA TRP A 147 -0.64 2.80 -4.02
C TRP A 147 -2.01 2.20 -3.75
N LYS A 148 -3.08 2.93 -4.05
CA LYS A 148 -4.42 2.36 -4.13
C LYS A 148 -4.58 1.72 -5.52
N GLY A 149 -5.15 0.52 -5.57
CA GLY A 149 -5.42 -0.19 -6.81
C GLY A 149 -6.64 -1.10 -6.69
N ARG A 150 -6.94 -1.83 -7.76
CA ARG A 150 -7.98 -2.86 -7.78
C ARG A 150 -7.36 -4.18 -8.20
N TRP A 151 -7.67 -5.27 -7.50
CA TRP A 151 -7.18 -6.60 -7.82
C TRP A 151 -8.29 -7.63 -7.57
N GLN A 152 -8.61 -8.41 -8.61
CA GLN A 152 -9.69 -9.41 -8.57
C GLN A 152 -11.04 -8.83 -8.09
N GLY A 153 -11.35 -7.59 -8.49
CA GLY A 153 -12.58 -6.89 -8.10
C GLY A 153 -12.52 -6.16 -6.74
N ASN A 154 -11.51 -6.44 -5.91
CA ASN A 154 -11.34 -5.83 -4.59
C ASN A 154 -10.48 -4.56 -4.64
N ASP A 155 -10.85 -3.56 -3.85
CA ASP A 155 -10.01 -2.39 -3.61
C ASP A 155 -8.83 -2.79 -2.70
N ILE A 156 -7.61 -2.50 -3.14
CA ILE A 156 -6.39 -2.93 -2.47
C ILE A 156 -5.40 -1.78 -2.26
N VAL A 157 -4.52 -1.97 -1.29
CA VAL A 157 -3.31 -1.18 -1.06
C VAL A 157 -2.11 -2.01 -1.46
N ILE A 158 -1.28 -1.44 -2.32
CA ILE A 158 -0.03 -2.02 -2.79
C ILE A 158 1.11 -1.31 -2.07
N LYS A 159 1.86 -2.07 -1.27
CA LYS A 159 3.01 -1.60 -0.51
C LYS A 159 4.29 -2.11 -1.16
N MET A 160 4.99 -1.24 -1.88
CA MET A 160 6.24 -1.58 -2.58
C MET A 160 7.47 -1.36 -1.69
N LEU A 161 8.12 -2.43 -1.25
CA LEU A 161 9.21 -2.36 -0.31
C LEU A 161 10.54 -2.00 -1.00
N LYS A 162 11.02 -0.77 -0.80
CA LYS A 162 12.33 -0.33 -1.29
C LYS A 162 13.43 -0.76 -0.33
N ILE A 163 14.17 -1.81 -0.70
CA ILE A 163 15.22 -2.39 0.13
C ILE A 163 16.57 -2.16 -0.56
N ARG A 164 17.56 -1.71 0.22
CA ARG A 164 18.96 -1.61 -0.25
C ARG A 164 19.57 -3.01 -0.33
N ASP A 165 20.39 -3.23 -1.34
CA ASP A 165 21.15 -4.47 -1.57
C ASP A 165 20.22 -5.69 -1.60
N TRP A 166 19.31 -5.75 -2.58
CA TRP A 166 18.42 -6.89 -2.75
C TRP A 166 19.21 -8.13 -3.18
N THR A 167 19.08 -9.22 -2.44
CA THR A 167 19.80 -10.48 -2.69
C THR A 167 18.84 -11.65 -2.80
N THR A 168 19.29 -12.74 -3.42
CA THR A 168 18.53 -13.99 -3.50
C THR A 168 18.14 -14.54 -2.13
N ARG A 169 19.01 -14.35 -1.12
CA ARG A 169 18.71 -14.69 0.27
C ARG A 169 17.52 -13.88 0.82
N LYS A 170 17.53 -12.55 0.68
CA LYS A 170 16.42 -11.68 1.13
C LYS A 170 15.11 -12.00 0.40
N SER A 171 15.19 -12.37 -0.88
CA SER A 171 14.04 -12.83 -1.66
C SER A 171 13.45 -14.12 -1.11
N ARG A 172 14.29 -15.12 -0.79
CA ARG A 172 13.87 -16.35 -0.12
C ARG A 172 13.24 -16.07 1.25
N ASP A 173 13.91 -15.27 2.08
CA ASP A 173 13.41 -14.90 3.41
C ASP A 173 12.03 -14.21 3.31
N PHE A 174 11.83 -13.32 2.33
CA PHE A 174 10.53 -12.70 2.07
C PHE A 174 9.46 -13.73 1.74
N ASN A 175 9.77 -14.68 0.84
CA ASN A 175 8.86 -15.74 0.41
C ASN A 175 8.47 -16.71 1.54
N GLU A 176 9.35 -16.90 2.53
CA GLU A 176 9.09 -17.71 3.73
C GLU A 176 8.35 -16.95 4.84
N GLU A 177 8.56 -15.63 4.95
CA GLU A 177 7.97 -14.79 5.99
C GLU A 177 6.53 -14.34 5.65
N TYR A 178 6.25 -13.93 4.41
CA TYR A 178 4.93 -13.36 4.07
C TYR A 178 3.73 -14.31 4.24
N PRO A 179 3.82 -15.65 4.01
CA PRO A 179 2.67 -16.53 4.16
C PRO A 179 2.13 -16.55 5.58
N LYS A 180 2.99 -16.32 6.59
CA LYS A 180 2.61 -16.24 8.01
C LYS A 180 1.71 -15.03 8.32
N LEU A 181 1.69 -14.05 7.43
CA LEU A 181 0.90 -12.81 7.54
C LEU A 181 -0.50 -12.93 6.91
N ARG A 182 -0.80 -14.07 6.28
CA ARG A 182 -2.07 -14.36 5.59
C ARG A 182 -3.12 -14.94 6.55
N ILE A 183 -3.50 -14.17 7.55
CA ILE A 183 -4.40 -14.59 8.63
C ILE A 183 -5.83 -14.15 8.34
N PHE A 184 -6.67 -15.08 7.90
CA PHE A 184 -8.09 -14.81 7.56
C PHE A 184 -9.08 -15.22 8.65
N SER A 185 -8.60 -15.81 9.74
CA SER A 185 -9.44 -16.48 10.75
C SER A 185 -9.97 -15.56 11.86
N HIS A 186 -9.66 -14.26 11.84
CA HIS A 186 -10.05 -13.34 12.90
C HIS A 186 -10.50 -11.97 12.35
N PRO A 187 -11.65 -11.42 12.80
CA PRO A 187 -12.20 -10.17 12.26
C PRO A 187 -11.32 -8.94 12.55
N ASN A 188 -10.66 -8.91 13.72
CA ASN A 188 -9.78 -7.80 14.12
C ASN A 188 -8.33 -7.95 13.63
N VAL A 189 -8.07 -8.83 12.66
CA VAL A 189 -6.75 -8.96 12.01
C VAL A 189 -6.93 -8.69 10.52
N LEU A 190 -6.15 -7.75 9.98
CA LEU A 190 -6.15 -7.43 8.55
C LEU A 190 -5.07 -8.25 7.85
N PRO A 191 -5.43 -9.30 7.07
CA PRO A 191 -4.46 -10.15 6.41
C PRO A 191 -3.71 -9.44 5.29
N VAL A 192 -2.51 -9.93 5.03
CA VAL A 192 -1.89 -9.78 3.71
C VAL A 192 -2.67 -10.67 2.72
N LEU A 193 -3.22 -10.06 1.66
CA LEU A 193 -3.95 -10.78 0.62
C LEU A 193 -3.00 -11.63 -0.22
N GLY A 194 -1.91 -11.01 -0.64
CA GLY A 194 -0.90 -11.61 -1.48
C GLY A 194 0.39 -10.80 -1.45
N ALA A 195 1.42 -11.37 -2.05
CA ALA A 195 2.71 -10.72 -2.21
C ALA A 195 3.27 -11.02 -3.60
N CYS A 196 3.96 -10.07 -4.21
CA CYS A 196 4.70 -10.30 -5.45
C CYS A 196 6.16 -10.58 -5.11
N GLN A 197 6.64 -11.75 -5.54
CA GLN A 197 8.02 -12.16 -5.37
C GLN A 197 8.93 -11.35 -6.30
N SER A 198 10.14 -11.09 -5.84
CA SER A 198 11.15 -10.35 -6.61
C SER A 198 12.44 -11.16 -6.68
N PRO A 199 12.81 -11.73 -7.84
CA PRO A 199 12.14 -11.70 -9.16
C PRO A 199 10.85 -12.57 -9.25
N PRO A 200 9.94 -12.35 -10.23
CA PRO A 200 10.06 -11.47 -11.39
C PRO A 200 9.65 -10.00 -11.16
N ALA A 201 9.02 -9.65 -10.04
CA ALA A 201 8.69 -8.26 -9.77
C ALA A 201 9.97 -7.41 -9.53
N PRO A 202 9.97 -6.11 -9.89
CA PRO A 202 11.15 -5.24 -9.72
C PRO A 202 11.51 -5.02 -8.24
N HIS A 203 10.52 -5.09 -7.35
CA HIS A 203 10.67 -4.98 -5.90
C HIS A 203 9.72 -5.97 -5.22
N PRO A 204 10.00 -6.39 -3.97
CA PRO A 204 9.03 -7.17 -3.20
C PRO A 204 7.82 -6.31 -2.85
N ILE A 205 6.63 -6.81 -3.15
CA ILE A 205 5.37 -6.10 -2.99
C ILE A 205 4.48 -6.87 -2.02
N VAL A 206 3.83 -6.16 -1.11
CA VAL A 206 2.80 -6.69 -0.22
C VAL A 206 1.46 -6.04 -0.57
N ILE A 207 0.41 -6.86 -0.68
CA ILE A 207 -0.93 -6.42 -1.04
C ILE A 207 -1.86 -6.68 0.15
N SER A 208 -2.64 -5.69 0.54
CA SER A 208 -3.70 -5.79 1.56
C SER A 208 -4.97 -5.11 1.06
N HIS A 209 -6.11 -5.35 1.71
CA HIS A 209 -7.34 -4.61 1.41
C HIS A 209 -7.15 -3.11 1.66
N TRP A 210 -7.85 -2.30 0.87
CA TRP A 210 -8.00 -0.88 1.11
C TRP A 210 -8.94 -0.64 2.30
N MET A 211 -8.50 0.20 3.24
CA MET A 211 -9.26 0.59 4.42
C MET A 211 -9.56 2.09 4.28
N PRO A 212 -10.82 2.51 4.20
CA PRO A 212 -11.17 3.87 3.76
C PRO A 212 -10.80 4.94 4.77
N TYR A 213 -10.85 4.64 6.06
CA TYR A 213 -10.45 5.56 7.13
C TYR A 213 -8.94 5.53 7.40
N GLY A 214 -8.20 4.65 6.72
CA GLY A 214 -6.76 4.50 6.91
C GLY A 214 -6.41 3.91 8.27
N SER A 215 -5.32 4.40 8.87
CA SER A 215 -4.86 3.93 10.17
C SER A 215 -5.58 4.62 11.34
N LEU A 216 -5.57 3.99 12.52
CA LEU A 216 -6.07 4.60 13.75
C LEU A 216 -5.38 5.95 14.03
N TYR A 217 -4.09 6.07 13.71
CA TYR A 217 -3.37 7.34 13.79
C TYR A 217 -4.00 8.42 12.89
N ASN A 218 -4.43 8.07 11.68
CA ASN A 218 -5.09 9.02 10.78
C ASN A 218 -6.43 9.49 11.35
N VAL A 219 -7.21 8.54 11.90
CA VAL A 219 -8.51 8.81 12.49
C VAL A 219 -8.41 9.73 13.72
N LEU A 220 -7.41 9.50 14.59
CA LEU A 220 -7.26 10.26 15.83
C LEU A 220 -6.62 11.64 15.64
N HIS A 221 -5.60 11.76 14.77
CA HIS A 221 -4.72 12.93 14.74
C HIS A 221 -4.75 13.74 13.45
N GLU A 222 -5.18 13.13 12.35
CA GLU A 222 -5.06 13.74 11.01
C GLU A 222 -6.39 14.24 10.45
N GLY A 223 -7.45 14.20 11.26
CA GLY A 223 -8.74 14.78 10.92
C GLY A 223 -9.43 14.02 9.80
N THR A 224 -10.09 12.92 10.15
CA THR A 224 -11.23 12.45 9.33
C THR A 224 -12.45 13.33 9.65
N ASN A 225 -13.45 13.41 8.77
CA ASN A 225 -14.72 14.12 9.04
C ASN A 225 -15.53 13.53 10.21
N PHE A 226 -14.97 12.56 10.93
CA PHE A 226 -15.58 11.80 12.00
C PHE A 226 -14.82 12.08 13.31
N VAL A 227 -15.55 12.56 14.33
CA VAL A 227 -15.02 12.67 15.69
C VAL A 227 -15.32 11.36 16.42
N VAL A 228 -14.28 10.63 16.75
CA VAL A 228 -14.40 9.40 17.57
C VAL A 228 -14.92 9.80 18.95
N ASP A 229 -16.05 9.29 19.38
CA ASP A 229 -16.57 9.49 20.73
C ASP A 229 -15.90 8.51 21.73
N GLN A 230 -16.27 8.61 23.01
CA GLN A 230 -15.69 7.74 24.03
C GLN A 230 -16.11 6.28 23.85
N MET A 231 -17.34 6.03 23.40
CA MET A 231 -17.86 4.68 23.17
C MET A 231 -17.09 3.98 22.03
N GLN A 232 -16.85 4.68 20.93
CA GLN A 232 -16.06 4.19 19.80
C GLN A 232 -14.59 4.01 20.18
N ALA A 233 -14.03 4.86 21.05
CA ALA A 233 -12.68 4.66 21.57
C ALA A 233 -12.56 3.37 22.41
N VAL A 234 -13.54 3.07 23.26
CA VAL A 234 -13.61 1.79 23.99
C VAL A 234 -13.79 0.63 23.03
N LYS A 235 -14.57 0.79 21.96
CA LYS A 235 -14.70 -0.22 20.91
C LYS A 235 -13.40 -0.49 20.18
N PHE A 236 -12.64 0.53 19.81
CA PHE A 236 -11.30 0.34 19.24
C PHE A 236 -10.38 -0.39 20.20
N ALA A 237 -10.37 -0.03 21.49
CA ALA A 237 -9.57 -0.74 22.49
C ALA A 237 -9.96 -2.22 22.60
N PHE A 238 -11.26 -2.52 22.59
CA PHE A 238 -11.78 -3.89 22.60
C PHE A 238 -11.36 -4.70 21.37
N ASP A 239 -11.55 -4.13 20.17
CA ASP A 239 -11.18 -4.74 18.89
C ASP A 239 -9.67 -5.06 18.83
N ILE A 240 -8.84 -4.09 19.23
CA ILE A 240 -7.38 -4.25 19.29
C ILE A 240 -7.01 -5.36 20.29
N ALA A 241 -7.62 -5.37 21.48
CA ALA A 241 -7.35 -6.37 22.50
C ALA A 241 -7.72 -7.78 22.03
N ARG A 242 -8.86 -7.96 21.35
CA ARG A 242 -9.26 -9.24 20.74
C ARG A 242 -8.29 -9.69 19.65
N GLY A 243 -7.90 -8.78 18.76
CA GLY A 243 -6.90 -9.08 17.73
C GLY A 243 -5.57 -9.54 18.35
N MET A 244 -5.10 -8.85 19.38
CA MET A 244 -3.84 -9.19 20.06
C MET A 244 -3.91 -10.49 20.86
N ALA A 245 -5.04 -10.75 21.54
CA ALA A 245 -5.32 -12.02 22.19
C ALA A 245 -5.17 -13.19 21.20
N PHE A 246 -5.81 -13.07 20.03
CA PHE A 246 -5.68 -14.06 18.96
C PHE A 246 -4.24 -14.17 18.43
N LEU A 247 -3.53 -13.07 18.18
CA LEU A 247 -2.14 -13.15 17.71
C LEU A 247 -1.20 -13.80 18.75
N HIS A 248 -1.52 -13.67 20.05
CA HIS A 248 -0.75 -14.27 21.13
C HIS A 248 -0.94 -15.78 21.28
N THR A 249 -2.00 -16.35 20.68
CA THR A 249 -2.24 -17.80 20.62
C THR A 249 -1.42 -18.47 19.51
N LEU A 250 -0.83 -17.70 18.59
CA LEU A 250 0.00 -18.25 17.51
C LEU A 250 1.35 -18.72 18.02
N GLU A 251 1.79 -19.90 17.58
CA GLU A 251 3.07 -20.50 17.97
C GLU A 251 3.89 -20.87 16.72
N PRO A 252 5.08 -20.27 16.50
CA PRO A 252 5.66 -19.15 17.25
C PRO A 252 4.96 -17.81 16.97
N LEU A 253 5.13 -16.84 17.87
CA LEU A 253 4.64 -15.46 17.68
C LEU A 253 5.19 -14.85 16.38
N ILE A 254 4.37 -14.04 15.71
CA ILE A 254 4.78 -13.32 14.50
C ILE A 254 6.01 -12.45 14.82
N PRO A 255 7.16 -12.65 14.18
CA PRO A 255 8.38 -11.90 14.47
C PRO A 255 8.22 -10.44 14.05
N ARG A 256 8.80 -9.51 14.84
CA ARG A 256 8.84 -8.07 14.54
C ARG A 256 7.47 -7.43 14.23
N HIS A 257 6.40 -7.99 14.80
CA HIS A 257 5.13 -7.29 14.95
C HIS A 257 5.28 -6.25 16.05
N HIS A 258 4.94 -4.99 15.75
CA HIS A 258 5.00 -3.88 16.70
C HIS A 258 3.64 -3.19 16.72
N LEU A 259 2.94 -3.28 17.85
CA LEU A 259 1.65 -2.66 18.04
C LEU A 259 1.80 -1.13 18.24
N ASN A 260 1.14 -0.32 17.42
CA ASN A 260 1.03 1.13 17.54
C ASN A 260 -0.16 1.64 16.71
N SER A 261 -0.53 2.90 16.84
CA SER A 261 -1.73 3.44 16.15
C SER A 261 -1.58 3.52 14.63
N ARG A 262 -0.36 3.47 14.09
CA ARG A 262 -0.11 3.44 12.64
C ARG A 262 -0.22 2.03 12.05
N SER A 263 -0.06 0.98 12.85
CA SER A 263 -0.18 -0.43 12.43
C SER A 263 -1.59 -1.00 12.64
N ILE A 264 -2.57 -0.15 12.98
CA ILE A 264 -3.97 -0.52 13.15
C ILE A 264 -4.75 0.21 12.07
N MET A 265 -5.55 -0.52 11.29
CA MET A 265 -6.39 0.04 10.24
C MET A 265 -7.86 0.01 10.65
N ILE A 266 -8.62 1.01 10.19
CA ILE A 266 -10.04 1.16 10.49
C ILE A 266 -10.86 0.87 9.24
N ASP A 267 -11.75 -0.12 9.35
CA ASP A 267 -12.62 -0.57 8.27
C ASP A 267 -13.91 0.27 8.16
N GLU A 268 -14.70 0.06 7.11
CA GLU A 268 -15.95 0.79 6.80
C GLU A 268 -16.96 0.81 7.96
N ASP A 269 -17.03 -0.30 8.70
CA ASP A 269 -17.93 -0.53 9.84
C ASP A 269 -17.36 -0.03 11.17
N MET A 270 -16.26 0.73 11.13
CA MET A 270 -15.54 1.22 12.30
C MET A 270 -14.95 0.11 13.17
N THR A 271 -14.66 -1.05 12.58
CA THR A 271 -13.90 -2.11 13.23
C THR A 271 -12.40 -1.83 13.13
N ALA A 272 -11.70 -1.90 14.25
CA ALA A 272 -10.24 -1.81 14.26
C ALA A 272 -9.61 -3.17 13.92
N ARG A 273 -8.66 -3.17 12.98
CA ARG A 273 -7.96 -4.37 12.51
C ARG A 273 -6.44 -4.20 12.58
N LEU A 274 -5.75 -5.19 13.13
CA LEU A 274 -4.29 -5.23 13.19
C LEU A 274 -3.70 -5.48 11.81
N SER A 275 -2.91 -4.54 11.29
CA SER A 275 -2.33 -4.62 9.94
C SER A 275 -1.17 -5.60 9.89
N MET A 276 -1.37 -6.75 9.25
CA MET A 276 -0.29 -7.71 9.01
C MET A 276 0.70 -7.20 7.95
N ALA A 277 0.29 -6.25 7.09
CA ALA A 277 1.16 -5.61 6.11
C ALA A 277 2.19 -4.64 6.72
N ASP A 278 2.03 -4.25 7.99
CA ASP A 278 2.97 -3.37 8.71
C ASP A 278 4.02 -4.11 9.54
N VAL A 279 3.91 -5.44 9.62
CA VAL A 279 4.95 -6.30 10.19
C VAL A 279 6.25 -6.12 9.41
N LYS A 280 7.36 -5.96 10.14
CA LYS A 280 8.68 -5.77 9.53
C LYS A 280 9.31 -7.11 9.17
N PHE A 281 9.77 -7.23 7.92
CA PHE A 281 10.55 -8.38 7.48
C PHE A 281 11.99 -8.33 8.01
N SER A 282 12.72 -9.44 7.94
CA SER A 282 14.07 -9.58 8.52
C SER A 282 15.10 -8.60 7.99
N PHE A 283 14.99 -8.28 6.72
CA PHE A 283 15.88 -7.34 6.04
C PHE A 283 15.41 -5.88 6.15
N GLN A 284 14.27 -5.59 6.76
CA GLN A 284 13.73 -4.24 6.85
C GLN A 284 14.28 -3.47 8.04
N CYS A 285 15.14 -2.48 7.77
CA CYS A 285 15.64 -1.51 8.74
C CYS A 285 16.09 -2.12 10.09
N PRO A 286 16.97 -3.15 10.09
CA PRO A 286 17.47 -3.71 11.33
C PRO A 286 18.16 -2.60 12.16
N GLY A 287 17.85 -2.55 13.46
CA GLY A 287 18.41 -1.57 14.39
C GLY A 287 17.85 -0.14 14.29
N ARG A 288 16.79 0.10 13.50
CA ARG A 288 16.10 1.41 13.47
C ARG A 288 14.66 1.29 13.93
N MET A 289 14.30 2.09 14.93
CA MET A 289 12.94 2.16 15.47
C MET A 289 12.32 3.52 15.14
N TYR A 290 11.14 3.50 14.51
CA TYR A 290 10.47 4.71 14.01
C TYR A 290 9.25 5.12 14.85
N ALA A 291 8.83 4.28 15.80
CA ALA A 291 7.71 4.54 16.70
C ALA A 291 8.05 4.10 18.14
N PRO A 292 9.14 4.63 18.76
CA PRO A 292 9.59 4.19 20.08
C PRO A 292 8.64 4.57 21.22
N ALA A 293 7.73 5.54 21.01
CA ALA A 293 6.78 5.98 22.02
C ALA A 293 5.83 4.88 22.51
N TRP A 294 5.49 3.91 21.65
CA TRP A 294 4.65 2.76 22.01
C TRP A 294 5.44 1.57 22.52
N VAL A 295 6.77 1.61 22.49
CA VAL A 295 7.60 0.43 22.82
C VAL A 295 7.92 0.40 24.31
N ALA A 296 7.84 -0.79 24.90
CA ALA A 296 8.14 -1.00 26.30
C ALA A 296 9.61 -0.66 26.64
N PRO A 297 9.90 -0.13 27.84
CA PRO A 297 11.26 0.28 28.23
C PRO A 297 12.28 -0.86 28.11
N GLU A 298 11.90 -2.09 28.46
CA GLU A 298 12.77 -3.26 28.34
C GLU A 298 13.04 -3.66 26.89
N ALA A 299 12.07 -3.45 26.00
CA ALA A 299 12.17 -3.76 24.57
C ALA A 299 13.02 -2.74 23.79
N LEU A 300 13.28 -1.57 24.38
CA LEU A 300 14.22 -0.58 23.84
C LEU A 300 15.68 -0.94 24.12
N GLN A 301 15.95 -1.72 25.17
CA GLN A 301 17.30 -1.99 25.67
C GLN A 301 17.78 -3.42 25.38
N LYS A 302 16.87 -4.39 25.48
CA LYS A 302 17.20 -5.82 25.38
C LYS A 302 16.80 -6.38 24.02
N LYS A 303 17.43 -7.49 23.65
CA LYS A 303 17.09 -8.19 22.41
C LYS A 303 15.72 -8.89 22.52
N PRO A 304 15.01 -9.12 21.40
CA PRO A 304 13.70 -9.76 21.41
C PRO A 304 13.66 -11.15 22.08
N GLU A 305 14.80 -11.87 22.12
CA GLU A 305 14.93 -13.20 22.73
C GLU A 305 15.03 -13.13 24.26
N GLU A 306 15.43 -11.99 24.82
CA GLU A 306 15.66 -11.78 26.25
C GLU A 306 14.44 -11.16 26.97
N ILE A 307 13.38 -10.82 26.22
CA ILE A 307 12.19 -10.15 26.73
C ILE A 307 10.94 -11.02 26.59
N ASN A 308 10.01 -10.85 27.52
CA ASN A 308 8.67 -11.36 27.34
C ASN A 308 7.91 -10.47 26.33
N ARG A 309 7.92 -10.88 25.06
CA ARG A 309 7.27 -10.14 23.96
C ARG A 309 5.78 -9.89 24.21
N ARG A 310 5.07 -10.83 24.84
CA ARG A 310 3.63 -10.68 25.14
C ARG A 310 3.38 -9.54 26.14
N SER A 311 4.22 -9.45 27.17
CA SER A 311 4.18 -8.35 28.15
C SER A 311 4.61 -7.01 27.53
N ALA A 312 5.55 -7.02 26.58
CA ALA A 312 5.94 -5.82 25.86
C ALA A 312 4.80 -5.28 24.97
N ASP A 313 4.04 -6.16 24.30
CA ASP A 313 2.87 -5.75 23.53
C ASP A 313 1.76 -5.13 24.41
N MET A 314 1.62 -5.61 25.65
CA MET A 314 0.66 -5.04 26.62
C MET A 314 1.02 -3.60 27.01
N TRP A 315 2.31 -3.26 27.04
CA TRP A 315 2.74 -1.87 27.22
C TRP A 315 2.31 -1.01 26.03
N SER A 316 2.54 -1.49 24.81
CA SER A 316 2.11 -0.80 23.59
C SER A 316 0.60 -0.56 23.57
N PHE A 317 -0.18 -1.53 24.06
CA PHE A 317 -1.62 -1.38 24.25
C PHE A 317 -1.97 -0.32 25.32
N ALA A 318 -1.21 -0.23 26.41
CA ALA A 318 -1.41 0.81 27.41
C ALA A 318 -1.17 2.23 26.84
N VAL A 319 -0.16 2.38 25.97
CA VAL A 319 0.08 3.65 25.27
C VAL A 319 -1.04 3.96 24.26
N LEU A 320 -1.61 2.94 23.60
CA LEU A 320 -2.80 3.11 22.77
C LEU A 320 -4.03 3.53 23.58
N LEU A 321 -4.24 2.97 24.77
CA LEU A 321 -5.31 3.42 25.68
C LEU A 321 -5.11 4.88 26.07
N TRP A 322 -3.87 5.28 26.38
CA TRP A 322 -3.53 6.67 26.64
C TRP A 322 -3.87 7.57 25.45
N GLU A 323 -3.45 7.19 24.25
CA GLU A 323 -3.69 7.93 23.01
C GLU A 323 -5.19 8.05 22.67
N LEU A 324 -5.97 7.00 22.91
CA LEU A 324 -7.43 6.98 22.73
C LEU A 324 -8.14 7.93 23.69
N VAL A 325 -7.58 8.15 24.88
CA VAL A 325 -8.14 9.01 25.93
C VAL A 325 -7.72 10.47 25.74
N THR A 326 -6.44 10.73 25.44
CA THR A 326 -5.92 12.10 25.29
C THR A 326 -6.21 12.69 23.92
N ARG A 327 -6.33 11.86 22.89
CA ARG A 327 -6.33 12.29 21.47
C ARG A 327 -5.08 13.07 21.10
N GLU A 328 -3.98 12.78 21.79
CA GLU A 328 -2.67 13.38 21.55
C GLU A 328 -1.69 12.29 21.10
N VAL A 329 -0.71 12.69 20.30
CA VAL A 329 0.40 11.79 19.93
C VAL A 329 1.35 11.70 21.13
N PRO A 330 1.72 10.48 21.59
CA PRO A 330 2.59 10.34 22.74
C PRO A 330 3.96 10.95 22.47
N PHE A 331 4.38 11.88 23.35
CA PHE A 331 5.64 12.62 23.26
C PHE A 331 5.81 13.39 21.93
N ALA A 332 4.74 14.01 21.43
CA ALA A 332 4.71 14.71 20.14
C ALA A 332 5.80 15.80 19.97
N ASP A 333 6.27 16.35 21.09
CA ASP A 333 7.29 17.39 21.19
C ASP A 333 8.73 16.86 21.06
N LEU A 334 8.93 15.54 21.17
CA LEU A 334 10.25 14.90 21.17
C LEU A 334 10.52 14.14 19.86
N SER A 335 11.79 14.09 19.45
CA SER A 335 12.21 13.23 18.35
C SER A 335 12.23 11.75 18.75
N ASN A 336 12.13 10.84 17.78
CA ASN A 336 12.20 9.39 18.03
C ASN A 336 13.44 8.98 18.85
N MET A 337 14.60 9.59 18.60
CA MET A 337 15.82 9.28 19.34
C MET A 337 15.73 9.74 20.80
N GLU A 338 15.22 10.95 21.03
CA GLU A 338 15.02 11.48 22.38
C GLU A 338 14.02 10.64 23.16
N ILE A 339 12.90 10.27 22.54
CA ILE A 339 11.89 9.38 23.15
C ILE A 339 12.55 8.06 23.56
N GLY A 340 13.26 7.40 22.65
CA GLY A 340 13.92 6.12 22.93
C GLY A 340 14.90 6.21 24.10
N MET A 341 15.77 7.23 24.11
CA MET A 341 16.77 7.44 25.16
C MET A 341 16.14 7.78 26.50
N LYS A 342 15.19 8.72 26.54
CA LYS A 342 14.55 9.18 27.78
C LYS A 342 13.65 8.12 28.40
N VAL A 343 12.92 7.35 27.59
CA VAL A 343 12.08 6.25 28.09
C VAL A 343 12.96 5.12 28.65
N ALA A 344 14.06 4.79 27.98
CA ALA A 344 14.95 3.72 28.39
C ALA A 344 15.80 4.07 29.63
N LEU A 345 16.35 5.29 29.69
CA LEU A 345 17.39 5.64 30.66
C LEU A 345 16.96 6.69 31.70
N GLU A 346 16.02 7.57 31.37
CA GLU A 346 15.62 8.70 32.23
C GLU A 346 14.26 8.50 32.90
N GLY A 347 13.57 7.40 32.61
CA GLY A 347 12.25 7.12 33.20
C GLY A 347 11.11 7.98 32.65
N LEU A 348 11.23 8.51 31.43
CA LEU A 348 10.13 9.22 30.76
C LEU A 348 8.93 8.29 30.58
N ARG A 349 7.74 8.71 31.02
CA ARG A 349 6.49 7.94 30.92
C ARG A 349 5.32 8.85 30.51
N PRO A 350 4.29 8.30 29.82
CA PRO A 350 3.07 9.05 29.54
C PRO A 350 2.38 9.50 30.84
N THR A 351 1.98 10.75 30.91
CA THR A 351 1.26 11.30 32.07
C THR A 351 -0.21 10.88 32.01
N ILE A 352 -0.73 10.34 33.10
CA ILE A 352 -2.14 9.90 33.13
C ILE A 352 -3.04 11.14 33.21
N PRO A 353 -3.99 11.34 32.29
CA PRO A 353 -4.82 12.54 32.25
C PRO A 353 -5.73 12.65 33.50
N PRO A 354 -5.96 13.86 34.03
CA PRO A 354 -6.97 14.07 35.07
C PRO A 354 -8.38 13.93 34.48
N GLY A 355 -9.35 13.48 35.29
CA GLY A 355 -10.77 13.43 34.91
C GLY A 355 -11.23 12.18 34.15
N ILE A 356 -10.39 11.17 34.00
CA ILE A 356 -10.75 9.90 33.35
C ILE A 356 -11.48 8.96 34.31
N SER A 357 -12.31 8.07 33.77
CA SER A 357 -13.00 7.04 34.57
C SER A 357 -11.99 6.23 35.41
N PRO A 358 -12.26 5.98 36.70
CA PRO A 358 -11.37 5.20 37.57
C PRO A 358 -11.03 3.82 37.01
N HIS A 359 -11.95 3.21 36.23
CA HIS A 359 -11.75 1.92 35.60
C HIS A 359 -10.70 1.98 34.47
N ILE A 360 -10.79 2.98 33.58
CA ILE A 360 -9.82 3.22 32.51
C ILE A 360 -8.45 3.55 33.12
N CYS A 361 -8.41 4.41 34.14
CA CYS A 361 -7.19 4.76 34.85
C CYS A 361 -6.49 3.54 35.44
N LYS A 362 -7.24 2.66 36.12
CA LYS A 362 -6.71 1.43 36.72
C LYS A 362 -6.22 0.45 35.64
N LEU A 363 -6.96 0.32 34.53
CA LEU A 363 -6.57 -0.52 33.40
C LEU A 363 -5.27 -0.01 32.74
N MET A 364 -5.16 1.30 32.48
CA MET A 364 -3.94 1.89 31.94
C MET A 364 -2.73 1.66 32.86
N LYS A 365 -2.89 1.89 34.18
CA LYS A 365 -1.81 1.69 35.16
C LYS A 365 -1.32 0.24 35.23
N ILE A 366 -2.22 -0.74 35.18
CA ILE A 366 -1.81 -2.15 35.26
C ILE A 366 -1.19 -2.64 33.94
N CYS A 367 -1.67 -2.15 32.80
CA CYS A 367 -1.08 -2.47 31.49
C CYS A 367 0.31 -1.81 31.31
N MET A 368 0.53 -0.62 31.86
CA MET A 368 1.79 0.13 31.85
C MET A 368 2.66 -0.12 33.10
N ASN A 369 2.60 -1.33 33.68
CA ASN A 369 3.42 -1.66 34.85
C ASN A 369 4.91 -1.71 34.46
N GLU A 370 5.79 -1.12 35.27
CA GLU A 370 7.24 -1.19 35.06
C GLU A 370 7.76 -2.63 35.09
N ASP A 371 7.13 -3.50 35.89
CA ASP A 371 7.43 -4.92 35.93
C ASP A 371 6.65 -5.67 34.83
N PRO A 372 7.32 -6.23 33.81
CA PRO A 372 6.65 -6.94 32.72
C PRO A 372 5.85 -8.17 33.19
N ALA A 373 6.22 -8.78 34.33
CA ALA A 373 5.53 -9.95 34.86
C ALA A 373 4.17 -9.62 35.49
N LYS A 374 3.95 -8.35 35.88
CA LYS A 374 2.70 -7.87 36.48
C LYS A 374 1.69 -7.38 35.46
N ARG A 375 2.09 -7.25 34.19
CA ARG A 375 1.20 -6.84 33.10
C ARG A 375 0.22 -7.99 32.79
N PRO A 376 -1.09 -7.71 32.60
CA PRO A 376 -2.07 -8.75 32.32
C PRO A 376 -1.88 -9.33 30.91
N LYS A 377 -2.50 -10.48 30.65
CA LYS A 377 -2.65 -11.00 29.28
C LYS A 377 -3.83 -10.32 28.57
N PHE A 378 -3.82 -10.29 27.24
CA PHE A 378 -4.93 -9.72 26.46
C PHE A 378 -6.26 -10.42 26.77
N ASP A 379 -6.26 -11.75 26.90
CA ASP A 379 -7.46 -12.55 27.23
C ASP A 379 -8.10 -12.16 28.57
N MET A 380 -7.30 -11.62 29.52
CA MET A 380 -7.80 -11.18 30.83
C MET A 380 -8.46 -9.79 30.78
N ILE A 381 -8.06 -8.94 29.83
CA ILE A 381 -8.59 -7.57 29.70
C ILE A 381 -9.75 -7.49 28.71
N VAL A 382 -9.88 -8.42 27.78
CA VAL A 382 -11.00 -8.48 26.81
C VAL A 382 -12.36 -8.44 27.52
N PRO A 383 -12.65 -9.26 28.57
CA PRO A 383 -13.93 -9.20 29.28
C PRO A 383 -14.15 -7.90 30.07
N ILE A 384 -13.07 -7.20 30.45
CA ILE A 384 -13.16 -5.90 31.12
C ILE A 384 -13.61 -4.84 30.11
N LEU A 385 -13.02 -4.85 28.92
CA LEU A 385 -13.35 -3.94 27.82
C LEU A 385 -14.76 -4.21 27.27
N GLU A 386 -15.18 -5.46 27.18
CA GLU A 386 -16.55 -5.86 26.80
C GLU A 386 -17.59 -5.22 27.73
N LYS A 387 -17.41 -5.35 29.05
CA LYS A 387 -18.28 -4.72 30.06
C LYS A 387 -18.29 -3.19 30.02
N MET A 388 -17.25 -2.58 29.46
CA MET A 388 -17.16 -1.13 29.27
C MET A 388 -17.81 -0.66 27.96
N GLN A 389 -18.13 -1.57 27.03
CA GLN A 389 -18.95 -1.25 25.85
C GLN A 389 -20.44 -1.27 26.20
N GLU A 390 -20.86 -2.17 27.09
CA GLU A 390 -22.26 -2.34 27.50
C GLU A 390 -22.77 -1.27 28.48
N LYS A 391 -21.86 -0.52 29.12
CA LYS A 391 -22.15 0.50 30.15
C LYS A 391 -21.67 1.86 29.70
#